data_AF-A0A433TAG2-F1
#
_entry.id   AF-A0A433TAG2-F1
#
_cell.length_a   1.000
_cell.length_b   1.000
_cell.length_c   1.000
_cell.angle_alpha   90.00
_cell.angle_beta   90.00
_cell.angle_gamma   90.00
#
_symmetry.space_group_name_H-M   'P 1'
#
loop_
_entity.id
_entity.type
_entity.pdbx_description
1 polymer ?
#
loop_
_entity_poly.entity_id
_entity_poly.type
_entity_poly.pdbx_seq_one_letter_code
_entity_poly.pdbx_strand_id
1 'polypeptide(L)'
;MADYHLVVDLLPCLARLYFTERLQARQLHLSLVQKSVLLALGLQHKTVDDIEKEIELPANQILALFNRTIRKFVQNFNEILEKDAAASIAEKKDVVMDPLRETMDEELREAGKEFKQQHKSDVASLLGSNLSQYAIKGSEEDWDKALKAPAKTVISVKSHLSQKRKTAAETELESPAGKKKHKKKYKGQKNAA
;
A
#
# COMPACT_ATOMS: atom_id res chain seq x y z
N MET A 1 -16.05 -27.28 -1.65
CA MET A 1 -15.62 -28.43 -2.47
C MET A 1 -16.16 -28.15 -3.86
N ALA A 2 -15.29 -27.86 -4.83
CA ALA A 2 -15.74 -27.59 -6.20
C ALA A 2 -16.06 -28.91 -6.91
N ASP A 3 -17.04 -28.88 -7.80
CA ASP A 3 -17.39 -30.01 -8.65
C ASP A 3 -16.21 -30.31 -9.60
N TYR A 4 -15.87 -31.60 -9.77
CA TYR A 4 -14.75 -32.00 -10.63
C TYR A 4 -15.02 -31.70 -12.11
N HIS A 5 -16.30 -31.65 -12.52
CA HIS A 5 -16.71 -31.31 -13.88
C HIS A 5 -16.16 -29.95 -14.37
N LEU A 6 -15.89 -29.02 -13.44
CA LEU A 6 -15.35 -27.68 -13.76
C LEU A 6 -13.90 -27.70 -14.27
N VAL A 7 -13.17 -28.80 -14.07
CA VAL A 7 -11.74 -28.92 -14.41
C VAL A 7 -11.45 -30.08 -15.36
N VAL A 8 -12.48 -30.78 -15.86
CA VAL A 8 -12.31 -31.95 -16.73
C VAL A 8 -11.69 -31.58 -18.08
N ASP A 9 -11.96 -30.38 -18.59
CA ASP A 9 -11.39 -29.84 -19.82
C ASP A 9 -9.85 -29.67 -19.75
N LEU A 10 -9.33 -29.38 -18.55
CA LEU A 10 -7.89 -29.23 -18.30
C LEU A 10 -7.17 -30.59 -18.13
N LEU A 11 -7.90 -31.66 -17.77
CA LEU A 11 -7.30 -32.96 -17.46
C LEU A 11 -6.49 -33.58 -18.60
N PRO A 12 -6.96 -33.57 -19.86
CA PRO A 12 -6.17 -34.11 -20.97
C PRO A 12 -4.81 -33.41 -21.13
N CYS A 13 -4.76 -32.10 -20.89
CA CYS A 13 -3.52 -31.34 -20.94
C CYS A 13 -2.58 -31.72 -19.78
N LEU A 14 -3.11 -31.74 -18.55
CA LEU A 14 -2.35 -32.13 -17.36
C LEU A 14 -1.80 -33.55 -17.46
N ALA A 15 -2.62 -34.50 -17.91
CA ALA A 15 -2.21 -35.89 -18.10
C ALA A 15 -1.11 -36.02 -19.16
N ARG A 16 -1.24 -35.34 -20.31
CA ARG A 16 -0.17 -35.31 -21.32
C ARG A 16 1.13 -34.76 -20.77
N LEU A 17 1.09 -33.62 -20.07
CA LEU A 17 2.28 -33.01 -19.50
C LEU A 17 2.95 -33.90 -18.43
N TYR A 18 2.15 -34.67 -17.67
CA TYR A 18 2.64 -35.62 -16.68
C TYR A 18 3.30 -36.85 -17.32
N PHE A 19 2.60 -37.53 -18.24
CA PHE A 19 3.09 -38.76 -18.87
C PHE A 19 4.18 -38.54 -19.93
N THR A 20 4.31 -37.32 -20.46
CA THR A 20 5.43 -36.93 -21.34
C THR A 20 6.65 -36.44 -20.57
N GLU A 21 6.65 -36.57 -19.24
CA GLU A 21 7.80 -36.25 -18.39
C GLU A 21 8.22 -34.77 -18.42
N ARG A 22 7.41 -33.89 -19.03
CA ARG A 22 7.68 -32.44 -19.09
C ARG A 22 7.46 -31.75 -17.74
N LEU A 23 6.66 -32.36 -16.86
CA LEU A 23 6.44 -31.90 -15.48
C LEU A 23 7.41 -32.52 -14.47
N GLN A 24 8.57 -33.03 -14.91
CA GLN A 24 9.63 -33.52 -14.05
C GLN A 24 10.34 -32.41 -13.26
N ALA A 25 9.57 -31.62 -12.50
CA ALA A 25 10.04 -31.21 -11.21
C ALA A 25 10.04 -32.47 -10.33
N ARG A 26 11.18 -32.74 -9.69
CA ARG A 26 11.54 -33.89 -8.84
C ARG A 26 10.55 -34.25 -7.71
N GLN A 27 9.42 -33.56 -7.58
CA GLN A 27 8.48 -33.59 -6.46
C GLN A 27 7.08 -34.14 -6.77
N LEU A 28 6.68 -34.32 -8.04
CA LEU A 28 5.36 -34.86 -8.38
C LEU A 28 5.30 -36.40 -8.31
N HIS A 29 5.57 -36.96 -7.12
CA HIS A 29 5.40 -38.39 -6.88
C HIS A 29 3.92 -38.73 -6.65
N LEU A 30 3.27 -39.30 -7.67
CA LEU A 30 1.93 -39.84 -7.59
C LEU A 30 1.97 -41.33 -7.25
N SER A 31 1.06 -41.79 -6.39
CA SER A 31 0.85 -43.21 -6.15
C SER A 31 0.37 -43.91 -7.43
N LEU A 32 0.60 -45.21 -7.58
CA LEU A 32 0.19 -45.98 -8.77
C LEU A 32 -1.31 -45.81 -9.07
N VAL A 33 -2.14 -45.85 -8.03
CA VAL A 33 -3.60 -45.64 -8.13
C VAL A 33 -3.94 -44.20 -8.55
N GLN A 34 -3.15 -43.21 -8.11
CA GLN A 34 -3.35 -41.81 -8.54
C GLN A 34 -3.00 -41.63 -10.02
N LYS A 35 -1.95 -42.32 -10.50
CA LYS A 35 -1.57 -42.32 -11.92
C LYS A 35 -2.62 -43.01 -12.78
N SER A 36 -3.16 -44.15 -12.34
CA SER A 36 -4.21 -44.85 -13.08
C SER A 36 -5.49 -44.04 -13.17
N VAL A 37 -5.91 -43.36 -12.09
CA VAL A 37 -7.06 -42.45 -12.10
C VAL A 37 -6.83 -41.27 -13.05
N LEU A 38 -5.65 -40.66 -13.03
CA LEU A 38 -5.29 -39.58 -13.96
C LEU A 38 -5.29 -40.04 -15.42
N LEU A 39 -4.81 -41.26 -15.68
CA LEU A 39 -4.82 -41.88 -17.01
C LEU A 39 -6.25 -42.13 -17.50
N ALA A 40 -7.08 -42.73 -16.65
CA ALA A 40 -8.45 -43.11 -16.99
C ALA A 40 -9.33 -41.89 -17.27
N LEU A 41 -9.27 -40.85 -16.41
CA LEU A 41 -10.05 -39.62 -16.60
C LEU A 41 -9.45 -38.72 -17.69
N GLY A 42 -8.13 -38.55 -17.71
CA GLY A 42 -7.48 -37.54 -18.56
C GLY A 42 -7.17 -38.00 -19.98
N LEU A 43 -6.74 -39.25 -20.18
CA LEU A 43 -6.33 -39.75 -21.51
C LEU A 43 -7.33 -40.75 -22.11
N GLN A 44 -7.98 -41.57 -21.28
CA GLN A 44 -8.96 -42.54 -21.74
C GLN A 44 -10.39 -41.99 -21.74
N HIS A 45 -10.61 -40.82 -21.13
CA HIS A 45 -11.91 -40.13 -21.03
C HIS A 45 -13.04 -41.03 -20.50
N LYS A 46 -12.71 -41.93 -19.55
CA LYS A 46 -13.70 -42.79 -18.90
C LYS A 46 -14.50 -42.02 -17.86
N THR A 47 -15.73 -42.45 -17.61
CA THR A 47 -16.54 -41.88 -16.53
C THR A 47 -16.07 -42.40 -15.17
N VAL A 48 -16.44 -41.71 -14.09
CA VAL A 48 -16.08 -42.14 -12.72
C VAL A 48 -16.69 -43.52 -12.41
N ASP A 49 -17.89 -43.80 -12.91
CA ASP A 49 -18.58 -45.09 -12.71
C ASP A 49 -17.85 -46.25 -13.42
N ASP A 50 -17.24 -45.99 -14.57
CA ASP A 50 -16.43 -47.00 -15.28
C ASP A 50 -15.13 -47.29 -14.52
N ILE A 51 -14.53 -46.26 -13.91
CA ILE A 51 -13.31 -46.38 -13.10
C ILE A 51 -13.60 -47.13 -11.79
N GLU A 52 -14.77 -46.91 -11.19
CA GLU A 52 -15.22 -47.64 -10.00
C GLU A 52 -15.29 -49.14 -10.26
N LYS A 53 -15.78 -49.56 -11.44
CA LYS A 53 -15.83 -50.97 -11.84
C LYS A 53 -14.45 -51.57 -12.13
N GLU A 54 -13.50 -50.79 -12.65
CA GLU A 54 -12.17 -51.29 -13.04
C GLU A 54 -11.17 -51.36 -11.88
N ILE A 55 -11.21 -50.38 -10.97
CA ILE A 55 -10.27 -50.31 -9.85
C ILE A 55 -10.89 -50.93 -8.58
N GLU A 56 -12.20 -51.25 -8.58
CA GLU A 56 -12.93 -51.79 -7.43
C GLU A 56 -12.87 -50.87 -6.19
N LEU A 57 -12.80 -49.55 -6.41
CA LEU A 57 -12.84 -48.54 -5.35
C LEU A 57 -14.14 -47.72 -5.42
N PRO A 58 -14.73 -47.34 -4.28
CA PRO A 58 -15.90 -46.48 -4.25
C PRO A 58 -15.66 -45.14 -4.98
N ALA A 59 -16.65 -44.65 -5.73
CA ALA A 59 -16.56 -43.39 -6.48
C ALA A 59 -16.06 -42.20 -5.64
N ASN A 60 -16.50 -42.11 -4.38
CA ASN A 60 -16.06 -41.07 -3.44
C ASN A 60 -14.54 -41.10 -3.17
N GLN A 61 -13.93 -42.28 -3.12
CA GLN A 61 -12.50 -42.43 -2.92
C GLN A 61 -11.71 -42.06 -4.18
N ILE A 62 -12.23 -42.41 -5.37
CA ILE A 62 -11.65 -41.99 -6.66
C ILE A 62 -11.61 -40.46 -6.75
N LEU A 63 -12.72 -39.79 -6.43
CA LEU A 63 -12.79 -38.32 -6.39
C LEU A 63 -11.87 -37.71 -5.34
N ALA A 64 -11.69 -38.37 -4.18
CA ALA A 64 -10.74 -37.92 -3.16
C ALA A 64 -9.28 -38.03 -3.65
N LEU A 65 -8.93 -39.15 -4.29
CA LEU A 65 -7.60 -39.37 -4.88
C LEU A 65 -7.33 -38.40 -6.03
N PHE A 66 -8.34 -38.13 -6.86
CA PHE A 66 -8.31 -37.11 -7.89
C PHE A 66 -8.01 -35.72 -7.30
N ASN A 67 -8.78 -35.29 -6.29
CA ASN A 67 -8.55 -34.00 -5.63
C ASN A 67 -7.15 -33.88 -5.02
N ARG A 68 -6.63 -34.94 -4.39
CA ARG A 68 -5.25 -34.98 -3.89
C ARG A 68 -4.23 -34.83 -5.02
N THR A 69 -4.49 -35.44 -6.17
CA THR A 69 -3.65 -35.35 -7.36
C THR A 69 -3.63 -33.93 -7.93
N ILE A 70 -4.80 -33.29 -8.05
CA ILE A 70 -4.90 -31.89 -8.51
C ILE A 70 -4.17 -30.92 -7.57
N ARG A 71 -4.28 -31.11 -6.25
CA ARG A 71 -3.53 -30.27 -5.28
C ARG A 71 -2.02 -30.35 -5.48
N LYS A 72 -1.50 -31.55 -5.77
CA LYS A 72 -0.08 -31.73 -6.08
C LYS A 72 0.32 -30.98 -7.36
N PHE A 73 -0.51 -31.02 -8.41
CA PHE A 73 -0.26 -30.24 -9.63
C PHE A 73 -0.23 -28.73 -9.35
N VAL A 74 -1.20 -28.21 -8.60
CA VAL A 74 -1.25 -26.79 -8.22
C VAL A 74 -0.01 -26.39 -7.42
N GLN A 75 0.40 -27.22 -6.45
CA GLN A 75 1.60 -26.97 -5.67
C GLN A 75 2.85 -26.90 -6.56
N ASN A 76 3.00 -27.82 -7.51
CA ASN A 76 4.12 -27.80 -8.45
C ASN A 76 4.12 -26.55 -9.34
N PHE A 77 2.95 -26.13 -9.84
CA PHE A 77 2.85 -24.91 -10.65
C PHE A 77 3.20 -23.66 -9.83
N ASN A 78 2.76 -23.59 -8.58
CA ASN A 78 3.14 -22.49 -7.69
C ASN A 78 4.65 -22.48 -7.44
N GLU A 79 5.29 -23.63 -7.20
CA GLU A 79 6.75 -23.70 -7.04
C GLU A 79 7.50 -23.23 -8.31
N ILE A 80 6.98 -23.51 -9.50
CA ILE A 80 7.55 -23.02 -10.76
C ILE A 80 7.40 -21.50 -10.87
N LEU A 81 6.21 -20.97 -10.56
CA LEU A 81 5.96 -19.53 -10.57
C LEU A 81 6.80 -18.78 -9.53
N GLU A 82 6.96 -19.36 -8.33
CA GLU A 82 7.81 -18.79 -7.28
C GLU A 82 9.29 -18.76 -7.69
N LYS A 83 9.78 -19.80 -8.38
CA LYS A 83 11.15 -19.82 -8.91
C LYS A 83 11.37 -18.75 -9.99
N ASP A 84 10.40 -18.58 -10.89
CA ASP A 84 10.47 -17.56 -11.93
C ASP A 84 10.38 -16.13 -11.34
N ALA A 85 9.48 -15.92 -10.38
CA ALA A 85 9.39 -14.68 -9.63
C ALA A 85 10.69 -14.39 -8.85
N ALA A 86 11.29 -15.40 -8.19
CA ALA A 86 12.56 -15.24 -7.51
C ALA A 86 13.70 -14.87 -8.48
N ALA A 87 13.74 -15.47 -9.67
CA ALA A 87 14.73 -15.16 -10.70
C ALA A 87 14.58 -13.72 -11.22
N SER A 88 13.35 -13.24 -11.43
CA SER A 88 13.09 -11.85 -11.86
C SER A 88 13.38 -10.82 -10.77
N ILE A 89 13.25 -11.17 -9.50
CA ILE A 89 13.54 -10.28 -8.36
C ILE A 89 15.05 -10.26 -8.03
N ALA A 90 15.76 -11.35 -8.32
CA ALA A 90 17.15 -11.54 -7.90
C ALA A 90 18.16 -11.39 -9.05
N GLU A 91 18.29 -10.17 -9.59
CA GLU A 91 19.67 -9.69 -9.80
C GLU A 91 20.23 -9.34 -8.42
N LYS A 92 20.69 -10.36 -7.68
CA LYS A 92 21.53 -10.14 -6.50
C LYS A 92 22.81 -9.48 -7.02
N LYS A 93 22.81 -8.15 -7.13
CA LYS A 93 24.04 -7.38 -7.17
C LYS A 93 24.80 -7.76 -5.91
N ASP A 94 25.92 -8.44 -6.09
CA ASP A 94 26.90 -8.57 -5.02
C ASP A 94 27.22 -7.14 -4.57
N VAL A 95 26.70 -6.77 -3.41
CA VAL A 95 27.03 -5.49 -2.79
C VAL A 95 28.45 -5.64 -2.30
N VAL A 96 29.40 -5.24 -3.14
CA VAL A 96 30.80 -5.06 -2.73
C VAL A 96 30.78 -3.95 -1.68
N MET A 97 30.88 -4.36 -0.41
CA MET A 97 30.97 -3.43 0.72
C MET A 97 32.40 -2.89 0.77
N ASP A 98 32.64 -1.81 0.04
CA ASP A 98 33.87 -1.03 0.18
C ASP A 98 33.86 -0.29 1.53
N PRO A 99 34.99 -0.26 2.26
CA PRO A 99 35.10 0.54 3.47
C PRO A 99 34.79 2.01 3.17
N LEU A 100 33.94 2.63 3.99
CA LEU A 100 33.65 4.05 3.87
C LEU A 100 34.96 4.85 4.06
N ARG A 101 35.18 5.85 3.19
CA ARG A 101 36.37 6.72 3.25
C ARG A 101 36.38 7.61 4.51
N GLU A 102 35.19 7.89 5.03
CA GLU A 102 34.95 8.72 6.21
C GLU A 102 34.07 7.94 7.18
N THR A 103 34.22 8.21 8.47
CA THR A 103 33.34 7.62 9.47
C THR A 103 31.97 8.28 9.39
N MET A 104 30.91 7.50 9.56
CA MET A 104 29.52 8.01 9.61
C MET A 104 29.36 9.18 10.60
N ASP A 105 30.13 9.17 11.70
CA ASP A 105 30.14 10.23 12.70
C ASP A 105 30.68 11.57 12.18
N GLU A 106 31.63 11.55 11.26
CA GLU A 106 32.21 12.75 10.67
C GLU A 106 31.26 13.35 9.62
N GLU A 107 30.63 12.51 8.79
CA GLU A 107 29.57 12.92 7.86
C GLU A 107 28.38 13.55 8.62
N LEU A 108 27.96 12.94 9.73
CA LEU A 108 26.89 13.48 10.59
C LEU A 108 27.26 14.84 11.19
N ARG A 109 28.53 15.03 11.54
CA ARG A 109 29.04 16.30 12.09
C ARG A 109 29.07 17.39 11.04
N GLU A 110 29.48 17.08 9.82
CA GLU A 110 29.52 18.04 8.71
C GLU A 110 28.11 18.47 8.32
N ALA A 111 27.20 17.53 8.09
CA ALA A 111 25.78 17.82 7.86
C ALA A 111 25.16 18.65 9.00
N GLY A 112 25.53 18.35 10.25
CA GLY A 112 25.10 19.12 11.43
C GLY A 112 25.65 20.56 11.48
N LYS A 113 26.86 20.80 10.97
CA LYS A 113 27.44 22.16 10.84
C LYS A 113 26.73 22.94 9.74
N GLU A 114 26.50 22.32 8.59
CA GLU A 114 25.77 22.93 7.47
C GLU A 114 24.35 23.32 7.87
N PHE A 115 23.61 22.43 8.52
CA PHE A 115 22.27 22.73 9.03
C PHE A 115 22.28 23.90 10.01
N LYS A 116 23.25 23.95 10.94
CA LYS A 116 23.39 25.08 11.88
C LYS A 116 23.71 26.38 11.17
N GLN A 117 24.49 26.35 10.08
CA GLN A 117 24.83 27.54 9.32
C GLN A 117 23.63 28.06 8.53
N GLN A 118 22.89 27.17 7.86
CA GLN A 118 21.63 27.50 7.19
C GLN A 118 20.60 28.05 8.19
N HIS A 119 20.42 27.38 9.33
CA HIS A 119 19.51 27.86 10.38
C HIS A 119 19.92 29.22 10.94
N LYS A 120 21.23 29.50 11.06
CA LYS A 120 21.71 30.83 11.46
C LYS A 120 21.42 31.90 10.42
N SER A 121 21.59 31.60 9.12
CA SER A 121 21.23 32.55 8.05
C SER A 121 19.72 32.80 8.00
N ASP A 122 18.90 31.77 8.20
CA ASP A 122 17.45 31.90 8.25
C ASP A 122 17.00 32.76 9.44
N VAL A 123 17.55 32.49 10.63
CA VAL A 123 17.29 33.31 11.82
C VAL A 123 17.75 34.75 11.62
N ALA A 124 18.92 34.98 11.00
CA ALA A 124 19.41 36.33 10.72
C ALA A 124 18.52 37.09 9.73
N SER A 125 18.04 36.42 8.68
CA SER A 125 17.06 36.96 7.73
C SER A 125 15.75 37.34 8.43
N LEU A 126 15.28 36.49 9.34
CA LEU A 126 14.08 36.74 10.14
C LEU A 126 14.27 37.89 11.14
N LEU A 127 15.44 38.02 11.78
CA LEU A 127 15.73 39.08 12.75
C LEU A 127 15.70 40.49 12.14
N GLY A 128 16.02 40.62 10.84
CA GLY A 128 15.93 41.89 10.09
C GLY A 128 14.50 42.25 9.67
N SER A 129 13.56 41.31 9.73
CA SER A 129 12.17 41.54 9.37
C SER A 129 11.37 42.11 10.55
N ASN A 130 10.39 42.98 10.28
CA ASN A 130 9.61 43.62 11.33
C ASN A 130 8.61 42.62 11.98
N LEU A 131 9.09 41.88 12.99
CA LEU A 131 8.34 40.85 13.72
C LEU A 131 7.22 41.42 14.63
N SER A 132 7.04 42.74 14.67
CA SER A 132 6.03 43.40 15.51
C SER A 132 4.59 42.98 15.15
N GLN A 133 4.36 42.59 13.88
CA GLN A 133 3.08 42.06 13.42
C GLN A 133 2.76 40.67 13.99
N TYR A 134 3.76 39.91 14.42
CA TYR A 134 3.62 38.57 15.02
C TYR A 134 3.70 38.58 16.55
N ALA A 135 3.98 39.72 17.18
CA ALA A 135 3.91 39.85 18.64
C ALA A 135 2.49 39.54 19.13
N ILE A 136 2.38 38.57 20.04
CA ILE A 136 1.14 38.25 20.73
C ILE A 136 0.97 39.28 21.84
N LYS A 137 0.05 40.24 21.67
CA LYS A 137 -0.17 41.32 22.64
C LYS A 137 -1.29 40.96 23.62
N GLY A 138 -0.97 40.93 24.91
CA GLY A 138 -1.88 40.81 26.06
C GLY A 138 -1.14 41.28 27.32
N SER A 139 -1.83 41.93 28.26
CA SER A 139 -1.26 42.30 29.55
C SER A 139 -0.96 41.04 30.38
N GLU A 140 0.04 41.05 31.25
CA GLU A 140 0.31 39.92 32.18
C GLU A 140 -0.96 39.50 32.95
N GLU A 141 -1.82 40.47 33.30
CA GLU A 141 -3.08 40.21 33.98
C GLU A 141 -4.13 39.49 33.10
N ASP A 142 -4.10 39.72 31.78
CA ASP A 142 -5.01 39.06 30.82
C ASP A 142 -4.55 37.62 30.56
N TRP A 143 -3.24 37.41 30.52
CA TRP A 143 -2.65 36.08 30.43
C TRP A 143 -2.93 35.24 31.67
N ASP A 144 -2.79 35.82 32.86
CA ASP A 144 -3.09 35.13 34.12
C ASP A 144 -4.56 34.75 34.27
N LYS A 145 -5.48 35.54 33.71
CA LYS A 145 -6.90 35.18 33.64
C LYS A 145 -7.16 34.09 32.61
N ALA A 146 -6.48 34.14 31.47
CA ALA A 146 -6.63 33.19 30.36
C ALA A 146 -6.04 31.80 30.66
N LEU A 147 -4.97 31.73 31.46
CA LEU A 147 -4.27 30.48 31.82
C LEU A 147 -4.94 29.69 32.96
N LYS A 148 -5.92 30.28 33.65
CA LYS A 148 -6.69 29.63 34.74
C LYS A 148 -7.78 28.65 34.24
N ALA A 149 -7.99 28.54 32.93
CA ALA A 149 -8.92 27.58 32.33
C ALA A 149 -8.26 26.19 32.12
N PRO A 150 -9.02 25.07 32.15
CA PRO A 150 -8.46 23.73 31.98
C PRO A 150 -7.86 23.52 30.58
N ALA A 151 -6.75 22.79 30.51
CA ALA A 151 -5.80 22.68 29.37
C ALA A 151 -6.34 22.12 28.03
N LYS A 152 -7.65 21.94 27.84
CA LYS A 152 -8.27 21.38 26.62
C LYS A 152 -9.23 22.33 25.91
N THR A 153 -9.14 23.64 26.16
CA THR A 153 -9.99 24.66 25.54
C THR A 153 -9.14 25.72 24.84
N VAL A 154 -9.61 26.23 23.69
CA VAL A 154 -8.94 27.30 22.94
C VAL A 154 -8.86 28.56 23.80
N ILE A 155 -7.65 29.07 24.03
CA ILE A 155 -7.39 30.27 24.82
C ILE A 155 -7.37 31.48 23.88
N SER A 156 -8.25 32.45 24.10
CA SER A 156 -8.31 33.70 23.32
C SER A 156 -8.07 34.92 24.21
N VAL A 157 -7.06 35.72 23.88
CA VAL A 157 -6.79 37.01 24.54
C VAL A 157 -7.26 38.15 23.62
N LYS A 158 -8.02 39.09 24.18
CA LYS A 158 -8.65 40.17 23.39
C LYS A 158 -7.61 41.26 23.10
N SER A 159 -7.36 41.55 21.82
CA SER A 159 -6.42 42.61 21.44
C SER A 159 -7.04 44.00 21.57
N HIS A 160 -6.40 44.92 22.28
CA HIS A 160 -6.86 46.29 22.50
C HIS A 160 -6.22 47.31 21.53
N LEU A 161 -6.36 47.12 20.21
CA LEU A 161 -5.80 48.04 19.21
C LEU A 161 -6.90 48.66 18.32
N SER A 162 -6.71 49.93 17.94
CA SER A 162 -7.65 50.72 17.11
C SER A 162 -7.71 50.32 15.63
N GLN A 163 -6.74 49.54 15.12
CA GLN A 163 -6.73 49.03 13.76
C GLN A 163 -6.56 47.50 13.74
N LYS A 164 -7.43 46.84 12.98
CA LYS A 164 -7.46 45.39 12.80
C LYS A 164 -6.27 44.94 11.94
N ARG A 165 -5.57 43.87 12.35
CA ARG A 165 -4.44 43.28 11.63
C ARG A 165 -4.87 42.93 10.20
N LYS A 166 -4.24 43.53 9.18
CA LYS A 166 -4.43 43.12 7.78
C LYS A 166 -3.89 41.70 7.62
N THR A 167 -4.69 40.82 7.03
CA THR A 167 -4.23 39.45 6.71
C THR A 167 -3.30 39.50 5.50
N ALA A 168 -2.38 38.55 5.37
CA ALA A 168 -1.35 38.56 4.30
C ALA A 168 -1.92 38.65 2.86
N ALA A 169 -3.21 38.38 2.66
CA ALA A 169 -3.92 38.59 1.40
C ALA A 169 -4.18 40.06 1.03
N GLU A 170 -4.01 41.00 1.96
CA GLU A 170 -4.32 42.43 1.76
C GLU A 170 -3.10 43.30 1.46
N THR A 171 -1.88 42.75 1.52
CA THR A 171 -0.64 43.49 1.23
C THR A 171 -0.29 43.49 -0.27
N GLU A 172 -0.88 42.60 -1.07
CA GLU A 172 -0.63 42.50 -2.52
C GLU A 172 -1.63 43.27 -3.39
N LEU A 173 -2.64 43.92 -2.78
CA LEU A 173 -3.71 44.62 -3.49
C LEU A 173 -3.74 46.11 -3.13
N GLU A 174 -2.69 46.84 -3.49
CA GLU A 174 -2.82 48.28 -3.72
C GLU A 174 -2.56 48.59 -5.21
N SER A 175 -3.65 48.70 -5.96
CA SER A 175 -3.75 49.43 -7.22
C SER A 175 -5.12 50.12 -7.27
N PRO A 176 -5.22 51.35 -7.83
CA PRO A 176 -6.15 52.35 -7.32
C PRO A 176 -7.56 52.28 -7.94
N ALA A 177 -8.53 52.68 -7.10
CA ALA A 177 -9.79 53.35 -7.43
C ALA A 177 -10.72 52.72 -8.50
N GLY A 178 -11.69 51.93 -8.05
CA GLY A 178 -12.86 51.54 -8.84
C GLY A 178 -14.12 51.39 -8.00
N LYS A 179 -15.13 52.21 -8.26
CA LYS A 179 -16.36 52.43 -7.48
C LYS A 179 -17.21 51.17 -7.25
N LYS A 180 -17.72 51.05 -6.01
CA LYS A 180 -18.71 50.06 -5.51
C LYS A 180 -19.92 49.92 -6.45
N LYS A 181 -20.31 48.67 -6.75
CA LYS A 181 -21.70 48.33 -7.15
C LYS A 181 -22.24 47.19 -6.30
N HIS A 182 -23.30 47.51 -5.57
CA HIS A 182 -24.16 46.63 -4.79
C HIS A 182 -24.79 45.57 -5.69
N LYS A 183 -24.81 44.28 -5.30
CA LYS A 183 -25.74 43.31 -5.88
C LYS A 183 -26.49 42.51 -4.80
N LYS A 184 -27.80 42.44 -5.04
CA LYS A 184 -28.93 42.05 -4.18
C LYS A 184 -28.91 40.58 -3.74
N LYS A 185 -29.48 40.36 -2.55
CA LYS A 185 -29.94 39.08 -1.98
C LYS A 185 -30.75 38.25 -2.99
N TYR A 186 -30.43 36.95 -3.11
CA TYR A 186 -31.32 35.97 -3.70
C TYR A 186 -32.01 35.15 -2.60
N LYS A 187 -33.33 35.06 -2.71
CA LYS A 187 -34.29 34.48 -1.78
C LYS A 187 -34.41 32.99 -2.12
N GLY A 188 -34.21 32.10 -1.14
CA GLY A 188 -34.30 30.65 -1.33
C GLY A 188 -35.71 30.22 -1.75
N GLN A 189 -35.80 29.48 -2.86
CA GLN A 189 -36.99 28.74 -3.25
C GLN A 189 -37.07 27.40 -2.50
N LYS A 190 -38.30 27.10 -2.11
CA LYS A 190 -38.76 25.97 -1.31
C LYS A 190 -38.73 24.68 -2.14
N ASN A 191 -38.28 23.58 -1.53
CA ASN A 191 -38.68 22.23 -1.93
C ASN A 191 -39.84 21.79 -1.02
N ALA A 192 -40.97 21.40 -1.61
CA ALA A 192 -42.02 20.63 -0.97
C ALA A 192 -42.71 19.76 -2.03
N ALA A 193 -42.76 18.46 -1.71
CA ALA A 193 -43.44 17.34 -2.37
C ALA A 193 -42.89 16.91 -3.74
#